data_AF-X1LPX3-F1
#
_entry.id   AF-X1LPX3-F1
#
_cell.length_a   1.000
_cell.length_b   1.000
_cell.length_c   1.000
_cell.angle_alpha   90.00
_cell.angle_beta   90.00
_cell.angle_gamma   90.00
#
_symmetry.space_group_name_H-M   'P 1'
#
loop_
_entity.id
_entity.type
_entity.pdbx_description
1 polymer ?
#
loop_
_entity_poly.entity_id
_entity_poly.type
_entity_poly.pdbx_seq_one_letter_code
_entity_poly.pdbx_strand_id
1 'polypeptide(L)' 'LGAEGYSGNAVYEGLEEIMQIENVYVHLYGKTTTKPGRKMGHVTIMSKDYQDLTHTANKIKHLLKVKA' A
#
# COMPACT_ATOMS: atom_id res chain seq x y z
N LEU A 1 3.80 1.01 4.65
CA LEU A 1 5.11 0.99 5.35
C LEU A 1 5.40 -0.44 5.76
N GLY A 2 6.65 -0.77 6.10
CA GLY A 2 6.94 -2.04 6.77
C GLY A 2 6.22 -2.10 8.11
N ALA A 3 5.53 -3.22 8.37
CA ALA A 3 4.73 -3.44 9.57
C ALA A 3 5.60 -3.59 10.83
N GLU A 4 5.06 -3.24 11.99
CA GLU A 4 5.74 -3.43 13.27
C GLU A 4 5.97 -4.91 13.57
N GLY A 5 7.14 -5.23 14.12
CA GLY A 5 7.52 -6.61 14.44
C GLY A 5 7.97 -7.47 13.25
N TYR A 6 7.89 -6.98 12.01
CA TYR A 6 8.29 -7.73 10.81
C TYR A 6 9.62 -7.22 10.24
N SER A 7 10.61 -8.09 10.10
CA SER A 7 11.87 -7.83 9.39
C SER A 7 12.28 -9.07 8.59
N GLY A 8 12.51 -8.91 7.29
CA GLY A 8 12.77 -10.04 6.38
C GLY A 8 12.32 -9.73 4.95
N ASN A 9 12.06 -10.77 4.16
CA ASN A 9 11.68 -10.63 2.76
C ASN A 9 10.30 -9.98 2.65
N ALA A 10 10.15 -8.93 1.85
CA ALA A 10 8.91 -8.17 1.77
C ALA A 10 7.78 -9.00 1.15
N VAL A 11 6.71 -9.20 1.91
CA VAL A 11 5.45 -9.79 1.44
C VAL A 11 4.36 -8.71 1.46
N TYR A 12 3.71 -8.49 0.33
CA TYR A 12 2.68 -7.48 0.15
C TYR A 12 1.29 -8.12 0.23
N GLU A 13 0.57 -7.88 1.32
CA GLU A 13 -0.80 -8.34 1.53
C GLU A 13 -1.79 -7.28 1.00
N GLY A 14 -2.86 -7.73 0.33
CA GLY A 14 -3.89 -6.85 -0.24
C GLY A 14 -3.48 -6.12 -1.53
N LEU A 15 -2.28 -6.41 -2.07
CA LEU A 15 -1.78 -5.73 -3.27
C LEU A 15 -2.66 -5.96 -4.50
N GLU A 16 -3.06 -7.23 -4.74
CA GLU A 16 -3.89 -7.60 -5.89
C GLU A 16 -5.26 -6.90 -5.86
N GLU A 17 -5.91 -6.88 -4.69
CA GLU A 17 -7.19 -6.20 -4.50
C GLU A 17 -7.10 -4.70 -4.79
N ILE A 18 -6.01 -4.05 -4.39
CA ILE A 18 -5.81 -2.62 -4.61
C ILE A 18 -5.51 -2.31 -6.07
N MET A 19 -4.78 -3.19 -6.75
CA MET A 19 -4.50 -3.05 -8.19
C MET A 19 -5.75 -3.18 -9.06
N GLN A 20 -6.82 -3.78 -8.54
CA GLN A 20 -8.12 -3.85 -9.21
C GLN A 20 -8.96 -2.57 -9.05
N ILE A 21 -8.56 -1.64 -8.17
CA ILE A 21 -9.30 -0.39 -7.95
C ILE A 21 -8.98 0.58 -9.08
N GLU A 22 -10.02 1.05 -9.77
CA GLU A 22 -9.88 2.04 -10.83
C GLU A 22 -9.25 3.33 -10.31
N ASN A 23 -8.40 3.95 -11.13
CA ASN A 23 -7.72 5.21 -10.82
C ASN A 23 -6.78 5.16 -9.60
N VAL A 24 -6.37 3.96 -9.19
CA VAL A 24 -5.36 3.72 -8.16
C VAL A 24 -4.08 3.20 -8.78
N TYR A 25 -2.97 3.87 -8.50
CA TYR A 25 -1.66 3.57 -9.06
C TYR A 25 -0.69 3.24 -7.93
N VAL A 26 -0.22 2.00 -7.88
CA VAL A 26 0.73 1.53 -6.86
C VAL A 26 2.16 1.67 -7.39
N HIS A 27 3.03 2.32 -6.62
CA HIS A 27 4.45 2.45 -6.94
C HIS A 27 5.30 1.83 -5.83
N LEU A 28 5.94 0.70 -6.13
CA LEU A 28 6.82 -0.03 -5.21
C LEU A 28 8.30 0.28 -5.50
N TYR A 29 9.11 0.46 -4.46
CA TYR A 29 10.53 0.79 -4.62
C TYR A 29 11.45 -0.41 -4.90
N GLY A 30 10.90 -1.59 -5.21
CA GLY A 30 11.69 -2.80 -5.49
C GLY A 30 12.55 -3.31 -4.32
N LYS A 31 12.23 -2.93 -3.08
CA LYS A 31 12.99 -3.35 -1.90
C LYS A 31 12.64 -4.79 -1.54
N THR A 32 13.63 -5.67 -1.64
CA THR A 32 13.47 -7.09 -1.32
C THR A 32 13.27 -7.36 0.16
N THR A 33 13.78 -6.48 1.04
CA THR A 33 13.62 -6.60 2.50
C THR A 33 12.81 -5.47 3.11
N THR A 34 11.95 -5.78 4.07
CA THR A 34 11.19 -4.82 4.87
C THR A 34 11.71 -4.76 6.31
N LYS A 35 11.45 -3.64 6.98
CA LYS A 35 11.65 -3.43 8.43
C LYS A 35 10.61 -2.43 8.94
N PRO A 36 10.30 -2.39 10.24
CA PRO A 36 9.30 -1.47 10.77
C PRO A 36 9.58 -0.02 10.36
N GLY A 37 8.54 0.68 9.89
CA GLY A 37 8.64 2.08 9.47
C GLY A 37 9.37 2.32 8.13
N ARG A 38 9.89 1.27 7.46
CA ARG A 38 10.54 1.43 6.15
C ARG A 38 9.52 1.83 5.10
N LYS A 39 9.84 2.87 4.33
CA LYS A 39 9.10 3.24 3.12
C LYS A 39 9.34 2.19 2.03
N MET A 40 8.28 1.47 1.67
CA MET A 40 8.30 0.37 0.68
C MET A 40 7.71 0.76 -0.67
N GLY A 41 7.06 1.92 -0.74
CA GLY A 41 6.40 2.45 -1.92
C GLY A 41 5.46 3.60 -1.53
N HIS A 42 4.59 3.96 -2.47
CA HIS A 42 3.45 4.85 -2.26
C HIS A 42 2.31 4.46 -3.21
N VAL A 43 1.12 4.97 -2.95
CA VAL A 43 -0.06 4.77 -3.81
C VAL A 43 -0.61 6.14 -4.15
N THR A 44 -0.92 6.34 -5.43
CA THR A 44 -1.56 7.55 -5.95
C THR A 44 -3.00 7.23 -6.31
N ILE A 45 -3.93 8.08 -5.87
CA ILE A 45 -5.37 7.92 -6.12
C ILE A 45 -5.82 9.15 -6.89
N MET A 46 -6.50 8.94 -8.00
CA MET A 46 -7.08 10.01 -8.81
C MET A 46 -8.60 9.94 -8.69
N SER A 47 -9.24 10.99 -8.19
CA SER A 47 -10.71 11.09 -8.18
C SER A 47 -11.13 12.55 -8.38
N LYS A 48 -12.33 12.74 -8.92
CA LYS A 48 -12.95 14.06 -9.08
C LYS A 48 -13.71 14.48 -7.81
N ASP A 49 -13.98 13.54 -6.92
CA ASP A 49 -14.73 13.75 -5.67
C ASP A 49 -13.82 13.49 -4.46
N TYR A 50 -13.81 14.44 -3.52
CA TYR A 50 -12.94 14.37 -2.35
C TYR A 50 -13.39 13.31 -1.33
N GLN A 51 -14.70 13.07 -1.20
CA GLN A 51 -15.24 12.06 -0.30
C GLN A 51 -14.87 10.66 -0.81
N ASP A 52 -15.00 10.44 -2.12
CA ASP A 52 -14.57 9.20 -2.78
C ASP A 52 -13.04 8.97 -2.63
N LEU A 53 -12.24 10.03 -2.84
CA LEU A 53 -10.79 9.96 -2.64
C LEU A 53 -10.43 9.55 -1.21
N THR A 54 -11.08 10.17 -0.22
CA THR A 54 -10.85 9.89 1.20
C THR A 54 -11.31 8.47 1.57
N HIS A 55 -12.45 8.03 1.04
CA HIS A 55 -12.96 6.68 1.27
C HIS A 55 -11.97 5.63 0.71
N THR A 56 -11.55 5.80 -0.54
CA THR A 56 -10.60 4.91 -1.22
C THR A 56 -9.24 4.89 -0.52
N ALA A 57 -8.73 6.06 -0.09
CA ALA A 57 -7.48 6.15 0.66
C ALA A 57 -7.53 5.37 1.99
N ASN A 58 -8.64 5.47 2.73
CA ASN A 58 -8.82 4.71 3.96
C ASN A 58 -8.92 3.20 3.69
N LYS A 59 -9.68 2.79 2.68
CA LYS A 59 -9.78 1.38 2.27
C LYS A 59 -8.39 0.80 1.96
N ILE A 60 -7.59 1.49 1.13
CA ILE A 60 -6.23 1.09 0.77
C ILE A 60 -5.33 0.99 2.01
N LYS A 61 -5.42 1.95 2.93
CA LYS A 61 -4.63 1.95 4.17
C LYS A 61 -4.91 0.73 5.06
N HIS A 62 -6.14 0.21 5.04
CA HIS A 62 -6.51 -0.97 5.83
C HIS A 62 -6.15 -2.29 5.13
N LEU A 63 -6.23 -2.33 3.80
CA LEU A 63 -5.92 -3.52 3.00
C LEU A 63 -4.41 -3.72 2.82
N LEU A 64 -3.66 -2.66 2.48
CA LEU A 64 -2.25 -2.77 2.13
C LEU A 64 -1.37 -2.91 3.37
N LYS A 65 -0.74 -4.08 3.53
CA LYS A 65 0.26 -4.31 4.59
C LYS A 65 1.52 -4.90 3.99
N VAL A 66 2.68 -4.44 4.48
CA VAL A 66 3.98 -5.01 4.09
C VAL A 66 4.56 -5.77 5.28
N LYS A 67 4.48 -7.09 5.22
CA LYS A 67 5.00 -8.02 6.23
C LYS A 67 6.32 -8.64 5.75
N ALA A 68 6.92 -9.44 6.62
CA ALA A 68 8.12 -10.23 6.38
C ALA A 68 7.81 -11.72 6.55
#